data_AF-A0A6V7LDI2-F1
#
_entry.id   AF-A0A6V7LDI2-F1
#
_cell.length_a   1.000
_cell.length_b   1.000
_cell.length_c   1.000
_cell.angle_alpha   90.00
_cell.angle_beta   90.00
_cell.angle_gamma   90.00
#
_symmetry.space_group_name_H-M   'P 1'
#
loop_
_entity.id
_entity.type
_entity.pdbx_description
1 polymer ?
#
loop_
_entity_poly.entity_id
_entity_poly.type
_entity_poly.pdbx_seq_one_letter_code
_entity_poly.pdbx_strand_id
1 'polypeptide(L)'
;QRIPIAAPHISTLAKSENIMNYAPNKYIKFSQTNWTKDASQTAVPFLDAQPVVSNPPMPLGGIGLYYKGQEGYGGFLGLYLISLDYARFIETESDILIEDYDLE
;
A
#
# COMPACT_ATOMS: atom_id res chain seq x y z
N GLN A 1 -1.89 6.99 13.32
CA GLN A 1 -1.49 8.42 13.13
C GLN A 1 -2.13 8.99 11.87
N ARG A 2 -2.60 10.25 11.88
CA ARG A 2 -3.15 10.91 10.69
C ARG A 2 -2.03 11.34 9.73
N ILE A 3 -2.20 11.10 8.43
CA ILE A 3 -1.38 11.74 7.39
C ILE A 3 -2.06 13.07 7.01
N PRO A 4 -1.40 14.23 7.18
CA PRO A 4 -1.99 15.52 6.85
C PRO A 4 -1.96 15.77 5.34
N ILE A 5 -3.03 16.37 4.81
CA ILE A 5 -3.11 16.88 3.45
C ILE A 5 -3.40 18.38 3.55
N ALA A 6 -2.36 19.21 3.44
CA ALA A 6 -2.45 20.65 3.64
C ALA A 6 -2.74 21.37 2.30
N ALA A 7 -3.76 22.22 2.30
CA ALA A 7 -4.19 23.03 1.15
C ALA A 7 -4.14 22.28 -0.20
N PRO A 8 -4.80 21.12 -0.35
CA PRO A 8 -4.65 20.27 -1.53
C PRO A 8 -5.20 20.91 -2.81
N HIS A 9 -4.47 20.79 -3.92
CA HIS A 9 -5.02 20.85 -5.27
C HIS A 9 -5.37 19.44 -5.76
N ILE A 10 -6.13 19.37 -6.85
CA ILE A 10 -6.31 18.21 -7.72
C ILE A 10 -4.99 17.46 -7.95
N SER A 11 -4.96 16.17 -7.59
CA SER A 11 -3.76 15.34 -7.55
C SER A 11 -3.07 15.15 -8.90
N THR A 12 -3.81 15.17 -10.01
CA THR A 12 -3.28 15.00 -11.38
C THR A 12 -2.52 16.22 -11.89
N LEU A 13 -2.57 17.36 -11.18
CA LEU A 13 -1.84 18.58 -11.53
C LEU A 13 -0.45 18.68 -10.87
N ALA A 14 -0.07 17.70 -10.05
CA ALA A 14 1.26 17.66 -9.44
C ALA A 14 2.34 17.45 -10.52
N LYS A 15 3.39 18.26 -10.50
CA LYS A 15 4.49 18.19 -11.49
C LYS A 15 5.67 17.33 -11.05
N SER A 16 5.80 17.07 -9.77
CA SER A 16 6.85 16.21 -9.21
C SER A 16 6.29 14.88 -8.76
N GLU A 17 7.19 13.95 -8.47
CA GLU A 17 6.83 12.61 -8.07
C GLU A 17 6.06 12.59 -6.75
N ASN A 18 5.08 11.69 -6.68
CA ASN A 18 4.32 11.43 -5.46
C ASN A 18 5.13 10.54 -4.52
N ILE A 19 5.19 10.91 -3.24
CA ILE A 19 5.86 10.13 -2.20
C ILE A 19 4.88 9.10 -1.67
N MET A 20 5.29 7.83 -1.70
CA MET A 20 4.49 6.70 -1.22
C MET A 20 4.58 6.55 0.31
N ASN A 21 3.46 6.29 0.95
CA ASN A 21 3.32 6.01 2.37
C ASN A 21 2.40 4.80 2.56
N TYR A 22 2.99 3.69 3.03
CA TYR A 22 2.32 2.42 3.30
C TYR A 22 2.48 1.98 4.76
N ALA A 23 2.89 2.91 5.64
CA ALA A 23 3.15 2.57 7.03
C ALA A 23 1.84 2.15 7.75
N PRO A 24 1.88 1.08 8.57
CA PRO A 24 0.70 0.53 9.22
C PRO A 24 0.09 1.51 10.24
N ASN A 25 -1.19 1.30 10.57
CA ASN A 25 -1.93 2.06 11.57
C ASN A 25 -1.96 3.59 11.31
N LYS A 26 -1.92 3.96 10.03
CA LYS A 26 -2.13 5.34 9.57
C LYS A 26 -3.46 5.46 8.86
N TYR A 27 -4.00 6.68 8.88
CA TYR A 27 -5.23 6.97 8.16
C TYR A 27 -5.14 8.34 7.47
N ILE A 28 -5.93 8.47 6.42
CA ILE A 28 -6.19 9.73 5.72
C ILE A 28 -7.67 10.04 5.84
N LYS A 29 -7.97 11.31 6.04
CA LYS A 29 -9.33 11.82 6.01
C LYS A 29 -9.57 12.41 4.63
N PHE A 30 -10.58 11.91 3.93
CA PHE A 30 -11.05 12.53 2.70
C PHE A 30 -11.51 13.96 2.99
N SER A 31 -11.18 14.88 2.09
CA SER A 31 -11.60 16.27 2.15
C SER A 31 -11.84 16.80 0.75
N GLN A 32 -12.39 18.00 0.69
CA GLN A 32 -12.31 18.80 -0.53
C GLN A 32 -10.89 19.36 -0.71
N THR A 33 -10.57 19.68 -1.95
CA THR A 33 -9.47 20.55 -2.35
C THR A 33 -9.61 21.96 -1.77
N ASN A 34 -8.56 22.76 -1.89
CA ASN A 34 -8.53 24.11 -1.35
C ASN A 34 -9.42 25.05 -2.17
N TRP A 35 -10.17 25.90 -1.47
CA TRP A 35 -11.07 26.90 -2.06
C TRP A 35 -10.40 27.81 -3.10
N THR A 36 -9.17 28.26 -2.86
CA THR A 36 -8.48 29.17 -3.80
C THR A 36 -7.87 28.45 -5.00
N LYS A 37 -7.79 27.12 -4.97
CA LYS A 37 -7.16 26.32 -6.03
C LYS A 37 -8.18 25.82 -7.05
N ASP A 38 -9.34 25.36 -6.60
CA ASP A 38 -10.41 24.87 -7.48
C ASP A 38 -11.82 25.03 -6.87
N ALA A 39 -12.00 26.04 -6.00
CA ALA A 39 -13.26 26.30 -5.31
C ALA A 39 -13.79 25.11 -4.51
N SER A 40 -12.90 24.24 -4.01
CA SER A 40 -13.25 23.05 -3.20
C SER A 40 -14.16 22.06 -3.92
N GLN A 41 -14.15 22.05 -5.27
CA GLN A 41 -15.07 21.22 -6.05
C GLN A 41 -14.66 19.74 -6.07
N THR A 42 -13.40 19.43 -5.75
CA THR A 42 -12.84 18.10 -5.93
C THR A 42 -12.67 17.38 -4.60
N ALA A 43 -13.19 16.15 -4.49
CA ALA A 43 -12.91 15.28 -3.35
C ALA A 43 -11.54 14.60 -3.51
N VAL A 44 -10.72 14.66 -2.47
CA VAL A 44 -9.35 14.11 -2.43
C VAL A 44 -9.09 13.33 -1.13
N PRO A 45 -8.18 12.33 -1.12
CA PRO A 45 -7.41 11.84 -2.27
C PRO A 45 -8.28 11.13 -3.32
N PHE A 46 -7.76 10.98 -4.52
CA PHE A 46 -8.39 10.12 -5.53
C PHE A 46 -8.21 8.65 -5.19
N LEU A 47 -9.15 7.80 -5.60
CA LEU A 47 -9.02 6.36 -5.48
C LEU A 47 -8.39 5.80 -6.76
N ASP A 48 -7.27 5.09 -6.61
CA ASP A 48 -6.65 4.33 -7.69
C ASP A 48 -7.42 3.00 -7.85
N ALA A 49 -8.34 2.96 -8.82
CA ALA A 49 -9.22 1.82 -9.08
C ALA A 49 -8.61 0.79 -10.05
N GLN A 50 -7.31 0.90 -10.36
CA GLN A 50 -6.65 -0.06 -11.23
C GLN A 50 -6.65 -1.46 -10.59
N PRO A 51 -6.88 -2.54 -11.37
CA PRO A 51 -6.80 -3.90 -10.85
C PRO A 51 -5.40 -4.20 -10.30
N VAL A 52 -5.35 -4.72 -9.08
CA VAL A 52 -4.10 -5.20 -8.47
C VAL A 52 -4.16 -6.72 -8.44
N VAL A 53 -3.33 -7.35 -9.25
CA VAL A 53 -3.31 -8.82 -9.44
C VAL A 53 -1.91 -9.36 -9.19
N SER A 54 -1.83 -10.55 -8.61
CA SER A 54 -0.59 -11.32 -8.61
C SER A 54 -0.41 -12.00 -9.97
N ASN A 55 0.70 -11.74 -10.65
CA ASN A 55 1.05 -12.43 -11.88
C ASN A 55 2.52 -12.87 -11.80
N PRO A 56 2.81 -14.19 -11.71
CA PRO A 56 1.86 -15.31 -11.75
C PRO A 56 0.92 -15.35 -10.52
N PRO A 57 -0.21 -16.08 -10.56
CA PRO A 57 -1.08 -16.27 -9.41
C PRO A 57 -0.30 -16.87 -8.24
N MET A 58 -0.37 -16.24 -7.06
CA MET A 58 0.29 -16.73 -5.85
C MET A 58 -0.60 -16.54 -4.62
N PRO A 59 -0.51 -17.44 -3.62
CA PRO A 59 -1.02 -17.22 -2.27
C PRO A 59 -0.69 -15.82 -1.71
N LEU A 60 -1.73 -15.15 -1.22
CA LEU A 60 -1.62 -13.83 -0.60
C LEU A 60 -1.57 -13.97 0.91
N GLY A 61 -0.58 -13.32 1.53
CA GLY A 61 -0.51 -13.12 2.98
C GLY A 61 -1.39 -11.96 3.45
N GLY A 62 -1.88 -11.12 2.54
CA GLY A 62 -2.82 -10.05 2.88
C GLY A 62 -3.00 -9.03 1.76
N ILE A 63 -3.80 -8.00 2.10
CA ILE A 63 -4.03 -6.82 1.28
C ILE A 63 -3.78 -5.57 2.13
N GLY A 64 -3.36 -4.48 1.50
CA GLY A 64 -3.11 -3.23 2.19
C GLY A 64 -3.51 -2.01 1.36
N LEU A 65 -3.53 -0.86 2.03
CA LEU A 65 -3.75 0.43 1.42
C LEU A 65 -2.48 1.26 1.51
N TYR A 66 -2.14 1.93 0.41
CA TYR A 66 -1.08 2.93 0.40
C TYR A 66 -1.66 4.28 -0.01
N TYR A 67 -1.05 5.33 0.52
CA TYR A 67 -1.22 6.68 0.02
C TYR A 67 0.00 7.09 -0.79
N LYS A 68 -0.18 7.67 -1.97
CA LYS A 68 0.90 8.36 -2.70
C LYS A 68 0.49 9.81 -2.93
N GLY A 69 1.31 10.76 -2.53
CA GLY A 69 0.96 12.17 -2.68
C GLY A 69 2.14 13.11 -2.56
N GLN A 70 1.86 14.38 -2.80
CA GLN A 70 2.81 15.47 -2.66
C GLN A 70 2.18 16.59 -1.84
N GLU A 71 3.01 17.32 -1.10
CA GLU A 71 2.57 18.53 -0.41
C GLU A 71 1.84 19.50 -1.34
N GLY A 72 0.71 20.03 -0.87
CA GLY A 72 -0.13 20.94 -1.65
C GLY A 72 -1.04 20.25 -2.67
N TYR A 73 -1.07 18.91 -2.73
CA TYR A 73 -1.91 18.11 -3.62
C TYR A 73 -2.67 17.02 -2.86
N GLY A 74 -3.80 16.59 -3.41
CA GLY A 74 -4.67 15.59 -2.79
C GLY A 74 -4.05 14.20 -2.68
N GLY A 75 -3.18 13.83 -3.61
CA GLY A 75 -2.64 12.48 -3.76
C GLY A 75 -3.70 11.42 -4.16
N PHE A 76 -3.28 10.17 -4.05
CA PHE A 76 -4.05 8.98 -4.44
C PHE A 76 -3.99 7.93 -3.32
N LEU A 77 -5.10 7.22 -3.13
CA LEU A 77 -5.22 6.05 -2.28
C LEU A 77 -5.32 4.82 -3.19
N GLY A 78 -4.42 3.86 -3.03
CA GLY A 78 -4.40 2.64 -3.83
C GLY A 78 -4.27 1.38 -2.98
N LEU A 79 -4.52 0.23 -3.61
CA LEU A 79 -4.37 -1.09 -3.01
C LEU A 79 -2.99 -1.68 -3.32
N TYR A 80 -2.45 -2.49 -2.41
CA TYR A 80 -1.32 -3.35 -2.68
C TYR A 80 -1.55 -4.75 -2.10
N LEU A 81 -0.90 -5.75 -2.70
CA LEU A 81 -0.95 -7.14 -2.23
C LEU A 81 0.29 -7.46 -1.40
N ILE A 82 0.11 -8.30 -0.39
CA ILE A 82 1.20 -8.86 0.42
C ILE A 82 1.29 -10.33 0.02
N SER A 83 2.43 -10.74 -0.55
CA SER A 83 2.67 -12.14 -0.90
C SER A 83 2.89 -12.99 0.36
N LEU A 84 2.47 -14.26 0.30
CA LEU A 84 2.77 -15.21 1.37
C LEU A 84 4.27 -15.55 1.37
N ASP A 85 4.89 -15.48 2.55
CA ASP A 85 6.27 -15.89 2.76
C ASP A 85 6.33 -17.42 3.00
N TYR A 86 6.62 -18.18 1.94
CA TYR A 86 6.64 -19.65 1.96
C TYR A 86 7.74 -20.23 2.84
N ALA A 87 8.84 -19.52 3.05
CA ALA A 87 9.98 -20.03 3.81
C ALA A 87 9.56 -20.47 5.23
N ARG A 88 8.58 -19.77 5.80
CA ARG A 88 8.01 -20.05 7.13
C ARG A 88 7.25 -21.38 7.23
N PHE A 89 6.90 -21.98 6.10
CA PHE A 89 6.17 -23.25 6.04
C PHE A 89 7.02 -24.42 5.54
N ILE A 90 8.27 -24.15 5.15
CA ILE A 90 9.20 -25.17 4.65
C ILE A 90 10.07 -25.75 5.79
N GLU A 91 10.00 -25.21 7.01
CA GLU A 91 10.61 -25.81 8.21
C GLU A 91 9.80 -27.01 8.71
N THR A 92 9.80 -28.13 7.99
CA THR A 92 9.42 -29.46 8.47
C THR A 92 9.84 -30.46 7.40
N GLU A 93 11.02 -31.08 7.56
CA GLU A 93 11.30 -32.48 7.15
C GLU A 93 12.80 -32.84 7.23
N SER A 94 13.72 -31.89 7.40
CA SER A 94 15.15 -32.22 7.53
C SER A 94 15.55 -32.83 8.89
N ASP A 95 14.76 -32.59 9.94
CA ASP A 95 15.11 -33.04 11.30
C ASP A 95 14.61 -34.46 11.61
N ILE A 96 13.75 -35.04 10.77
CA ILE A 96 13.20 -36.40 10.96
C ILE A 96 14.12 -37.46 10.33
N LEU A 97 15.01 -37.08 9.40
CA LEU A 97 15.82 -38.03 8.63
C LEU A 97 17.24 -38.24 9.19
N ILE A 98 17.62 -37.56 10.28
CA ILE A 98 18.98 -37.66 10.85
C ILE A 98 19.05 -38.70 11.97
N GLU A 99 17.95 -39.02 12.67
CA GLU A 99 17.98 -40.02 13.76
C GLU A 99 18.05 -41.48 13.28
N ASP A 100 17.72 -41.75 12.01
CA ASP A 100 17.63 -43.14 11.50
C ASP A 100 18.95 -43.67 10.88
N TYR A 101 20.01 -42.86 10.79
CA TYR A 101 21.28 -43.24 10.12
C TYR A 101 22.50 -43.43 11.05
N ASP A 102 22.35 -43.28 12.37
CA ASP A 102 23.48 -43.41 13.33
C ASP A 102 23.50 -44.77 14.10
N LEU A 103 23.00 -45.85 13.50
CA LEU A 103 23.12 -47.21 14.05
C LEU A 103 23.95 -48.14 13.12
N GLU A 104 25.26 -47.92 13.05
CA GLU A 104 26.26 -48.94 12.71
C GLU A 104 27.41 -48.97 13.73
#